data_AF-A0A8T5FAF5-F1
#
_entry.id   AF-A0A8T5FAF5-F1
#
_cell.length_a   1.000
_cell.length_b   1.000
_cell.length_c   1.000
_cell.angle_alpha   90.00
_cell.angle_beta   90.00
_cell.angle_gamma   90.00
#
_symmetry.space_group_name_H-M   'P 1'
#
loop_
_entity.id
_entity.type
_entity.pdbx_description
1 polymer ?
#
loop_
_entity_poly.entity_id
_entity_poly.type
_entity_poly.pdbx_seq_one_letter_code
_entity_poly.pdbx_strand_id
1 'polypeptide(L)'
;MTKITDDIIKLTNLSLSVGQQGRINHSKIRPLYPIECARIMQSIKDETGESNSDIAKRLNLGKPKSISGKILTDIHVEKPGTSMVLKFLQLLEISKKSVGLIGFKGQDKPITFSTVAILHKLPLDEQDQIISAVVKDKLSRDDVRDILNYRKKNKCELKSAIEYITNEKVPTAIHYQLAYNIPKNVMVILKNLSDSTDEIEKKLIKIIHAKLKLRCESISIYDEVMIITMNEELHSLFEKEMEIKNLTYNECIEKLLVDENYG
;
A
#
# COMPACT_ATOMS: atom_id res chain seq x y z
N MET A 1 -13.88 -25.25 -32.04
CA MET A 1 -13.45 -24.27 -31.02
C MET A 1 -12.24 -23.54 -31.61
N THR A 2 -12.26 -22.21 -31.70
CA THR A 2 -11.12 -21.43 -32.22
C THR A 2 -9.97 -21.51 -31.23
N LYS A 3 -8.75 -21.85 -31.69
CA LYS A 3 -7.57 -21.92 -30.82
C LYS A 3 -7.25 -20.55 -30.25
N ILE A 4 -6.80 -20.49 -29.01
CA ILE A 4 -6.34 -19.23 -28.40
C ILE A 4 -5.14 -18.67 -29.17
N THR A 5 -4.29 -19.53 -29.74
CA THR A 5 -3.16 -19.09 -30.58
C THR A 5 -3.59 -18.30 -31.82
N ASP A 6 -4.83 -18.45 -32.26
CA ASP A 6 -5.38 -17.78 -33.45
C ASP A 6 -6.15 -16.49 -33.07
N ASP A 7 -6.36 -16.26 -31.76
CA ASP A 7 -7.09 -15.11 -31.22
C ASP A 7 -6.13 -13.96 -30.87
N ILE A 8 -5.84 -13.12 -31.87
CA ILE A 8 -4.92 -11.99 -31.76
C ILE A 8 -5.32 -11.04 -30.62
N ILE A 9 -6.62 -10.85 -30.38
CA ILE A 9 -7.12 -9.95 -29.34
C ILE A 9 -6.74 -10.49 -27.96
N LYS A 10 -7.00 -11.77 -27.69
CA LYS A 10 -6.62 -12.40 -26.41
C LYS A 10 -5.11 -12.38 -26.18
N LEU A 11 -4.31 -12.67 -27.22
CA LEU A 11 -2.86 -12.65 -27.12
C LEU A 11 -2.31 -11.24 -26.87
N THR A 12 -2.89 -10.23 -27.51
CA THR A 12 -2.56 -8.82 -27.29
C THR A 12 -2.90 -8.41 -25.87
N ASN A 13 -4.11 -8.72 -25.39
CA ASN A 13 -4.55 -8.42 -24.03
C ASN A 13 -3.68 -9.11 -22.98
N LEU A 14 -3.25 -10.35 -23.23
CA LEU A 14 -2.30 -11.07 -22.38
C LEU A 14 -0.97 -10.31 -22.31
N SER A 15 -0.38 -9.97 -23.46
CA SER A 15 0.89 -9.24 -23.54
C SER A 15 0.84 -7.88 -22.83
N LEU A 16 -0.22 -7.10 -23.06
CA LEU A 16 -0.45 -5.81 -22.39
C LEU A 16 -0.59 -5.95 -20.87
N SER A 17 -1.20 -7.05 -20.42
CA SER A 17 -1.45 -7.30 -18.99
C SER A 17 -0.22 -7.78 -18.24
N VAL A 18 0.70 -8.53 -18.86
CA VAL A 18 1.84 -9.14 -18.14
C VAL A 18 3.22 -8.59 -18.53
N GLY A 19 3.33 -8.03 -19.73
CA GLY A 19 4.56 -7.50 -20.30
C GLY A 19 5.08 -6.25 -19.60
N GLN A 20 6.19 -5.70 -20.10
CA GLN A 20 6.85 -4.53 -19.51
C GLN A 20 5.92 -3.31 -19.40
N GLN A 21 5.01 -3.12 -20.35
CA GLN A 21 4.04 -2.03 -20.32
C GLN A 21 3.16 -2.06 -19.07
N GLY A 22 2.67 -3.24 -18.67
CA GLY A 22 1.93 -3.40 -17.43
C GLY A 22 2.78 -3.11 -16.19
N ARG A 23 4.09 -3.43 -16.22
CA ARG A 23 5.01 -3.26 -15.08
C ARG A 23 5.45 -1.82 -14.85
N ILE A 24 5.74 -1.08 -15.92
CA ILE A 24 6.35 0.25 -15.85
C ILE A 24 5.29 1.31 -15.49
N ASN A 25 4.04 1.09 -15.88
CA ASN A 25 3.00 2.10 -15.72
C ASN A 25 1.82 1.56 -14.90
N HIS A 26 1.91 1.69 -13.57
CA HIS A 26 0.88 1.26 -12.63
C HIS A 26 -0.46 2.01 -12.80
N SER A 27 -0.48 3.16 -13.50
CA SER A 27 -1.71 3.89 -13.82
C SER A 27 -2.38 3.46 -15.13
N LYS A 28 -1.74 2.61 -15.95
CA LYS A 28 -2.38 2.04 -17.14
C LYS A 28 -3.27 0.87 -16.76
N ILE A 29 -4.54 0.96 -17.15
CA ILE A 29 -5.53 -0.10 -16.99
C ILE A 29 -5.04 -1.34 -17.74
N ARG A 30 -4.84 -2.44 -17.01
CA ARG A 30 -4.54 -3.74 -17.60
C ARG A 30 -5.85 -4.39 -18.07
N PRO A 31 -5.91 -4.89 -19.32
CA PRO A 31 -7.16 -5.41 -19.88
C PRO A 31 -7.60 -6.74 -19.27
N LEU A 32 -6.71 -7.48 -18.61
CA LEU A 32 -7.02 -8.75 -17.96
C LEU A 32 -6.65 -8.70 -16.47
N TYR A 33 -7.38 -9.48 -15.68
CA TYR A 33 -7.01 -9.84 -14.32
C TYR A 33 -5.93 -10.94 -14.30
N PRO A 34 -5.19 -11.08 -13.18
CA PRO A 34 -4.16 -12.09 -13.06
C PRO A 34 -4.63 -13.52 -13.32
N ILE A 35 -5.84 -13.89 -12.87
CA ILE A 35 -6.39 -15.23 -13.12
C ILE A 35 -6.71 -15.48 -14.59
N GLU A 36 -7.16 -14.45 -15.32
CA GLU A 36 -7.42 -14.57 -16.75
C GLU A 36 -6.11 -14.74 -17.52
N CYS A 37 -5.07 -14.00 -17.13
CA CYS A 37 -3.71 -14.21 -17.66
C CYS A 37 -3.25 -15.66 -17.45
N ALA A 38 -3.43 -16.21 -16.25
CA ALA A 38 -3.05 -17.58 -15.92
C ALA A 38 -3.79 -18.61 -16.79
N ARG A 39 -5.11 -18.44 -16.99
CA ARG A 39 -5.92 -19.32 -17.83
C ARG A 39 -5.46 -19.29 -19.28
N ILE A 40 -5.25 -18.10 -19.85
CA ILE A 40 -4.78 -17.97 -21.24
C ILE A 40 -3.38 -18.59 -21.39
N MET A 41 -2.46 -18.37 -20.44
CA MET A 41 -1.14 -19.01 -20.46
C MET A 41 -1.25 -20.53 -20.43
N GLN A 42 -2.09 -21.11 -19.58
CA GLN A 42 -2.28 -22.55 -19.50
C GLN A 42 -2.87 -23.11 -20.79
N SER A 43 -3.89 -22.46 -21.35
CA SER A 43 -4.48 -22.89 -22.61
C SER A 43 -3.51 -22.83 -23.80
N ILE A 44 -2.62 -21.82 -23.87
CA ILE A 44 -1.55 -21.81 -24.89
C ILE A 44 -0.66 -23.05 -24.74
N LYS A 45 -0.24 -23.37 -23.50
CA LYS A 45 0.59 -24.56 -23.24
C LYS A 45 -0.11 -25.86 -23.60
N ASP A 46 -1.40 -25.97 -23.29
CA ASP A 46 -2.19 -27.15 -23.60
C ASP A 46 -2.38 -27.31 -25.13
N GLU A 47 -2.54 -26.18 -25.85
CA GLU A 47 -2.71 -26.17 -27.31
C GLU A 47 -1.41 -26.44 -28.09
N THR A 48 -0.27 -25.94 -27.62
CA THR A 48 1.00 -25.96 -28.38
C THR A 48 2.06 -26.88 -27.81
N GLY A 49 1.90 -27.40 -26.59
CA GLY A 49 2.93 -28.16 -25.88
C GLY A 49 4.10 -27.31 -25.39
N GLU A 50 3.96 -25.98 -25.37
CA GLU A 50 5.02 -25.06 -24.98
C GLU A 50 5.43 -25.16 -23.51
N SER A 51 6.73 -25.00 -23.27
CA SER A 51 7.28 -24.91 -21.92
C SER A 51 7.03 -23.54 -21.31
N ASN A 52 7.21 -23.42 -19.99
CA ASN A 52 7.18 -22.12 -19.31
C ASN A 52 8.21 -21.11 -19.88
N SER A 53 9.32 -21.61 -20.43
CA SER A 53 10.34 -20.78 -21.06
C SER A 53 9.86 -20.19 -22.37
N ASP A 54 9.13 -20.96 -23.16
CA ASP A 54 8.56 -20.52 -24.44
C ASP A 54 7.50 -19.45 -24.23
N ILE A 55 6.60 -19.67 -23.25
CA ILE A 55 5.61 -18.67 -22.82
C ILE A 55 6.30 -17.39 -22.33
N ALA A 56 7.34 -17.51 -21.48
CA ALA A 56 8.08 -16.35 -21.00
C ALA A 56 8.75 -15.56 -22.15
N LYS A 57 9.27 -16.27 -23.16
CA LYS A 57 9.87 -15.67 -24.36
C LYS A 57 8.80 -14.94 -25.19
N ARG A 58 7.66 -15.57 -25.47
CA ARG A 58 6.52 -14.98 -26.20
C ARG A 58 6.05 -13.67 -25.57
N LEU A 59 5.98 -13.65 -24.25
CA LEU A 59 5.45 -12.52 -23.46
C LEU A 59 6.54 -11.52 -23.05
N ASN A 60 7.77 -11.67 -23.55
CA ASN A 60 8.91 -10.83 -23.22
C ASN A 60 9.09 -10.66 -21.69
N LEU A 61 8.95 -11.77 -20.95
CA LEU A 61 9.06 -11.82 -19.49
C LEU A 61 10.49 -12.23 -19.08
N GLY A 62 11.13 -11.42 -18.24
CA GLY A 62 12.42 -11.73 -17.63
C GLY A 62 13.25 -10.48 -17.37
N LYS A 63 14.58 -10.63 -17.37
CA LYS A 63 15.52 -9.51 -17.17
C LYS A 63 15.61 -8.65 -18.43
N PRO A 64 15.27 -7.34 -18.38
CA PRO A 64 15.47 -6.45 -19.51
C PRO A 64 16.94 -6.37 -19.88
N LYS A 65 17.27 -6.28 -21.17
CA LYS A 65 18.62 -5.92 -21.61
C LYS A 65 18.97 -4.52 -21.10
N SER A 66 20.15 -4.38 -20.52
CA SER A 66 20.74 -3.10 -20.15
C SER A 66 22.09 -2.94 -20.82
N ILE A 67 22.35 -1.79 -21.45
CA ILE A 67 23.69 -1.39 -21.90
C ILE A 67 24.13 -0.23 -21.03
N SER A 68 25.28 -0.37 -20.36
CA SER A 68 25.88 0.68 -19.51
C SER A 68 24.91 1.28 -18.48
N GLY A 69 24.11 0.43 -17.82
CA GLY A 69 23.16 0.84 -16.78
C GLY A 69 21.84 1.44 -17.29
N LYS A 70 21.69 1.69 -18.60
CA LYS A 70 20.41 2.13 -19.20
C LYS A 70 19.61 0.91 -19.69
N ILE A 71 18.36 0.82 -19.24
CA ILE A 71 17.39 -0.18 -19.72
C ILE A 71 17.02 0.19 -21.15
N LEU A 72 17.22 -0.74 -22.09
CA LEU A 72 16.76 -0.55 -23.47
C LEU A 72 15.24 -0.76 -23.51
N THR A 73 14.50 0.26 -23.91
CA THR A 73 13.03 0.26 -24.01
C THR A 73 12.53 -0.57 -25.18
N ASP A 74 13.38 -0.75 -26.21
CA ASP A 74 13.04 -1.43 -27.45
C ASP A 74 13.73 -2.81 -27.52
N ILE A 75 13.01 -3.80 -27.00
CA ILE A 75 13.04 -5.23 -27.33
C ILE A 75 14.36 -6.02 -27.10
N HIS A 76 14.43 -6.71 -25.97
CA HIS A 76 14.50 -8.18 -25.84
C HIS A 76 14.86 -8.49 -24.39
N VAL A 77 14.15 -9.41 -23.75
CA VAL A 77 14.66 -10.06 -22.54
C VAL A 77 15.93 -10.81 -22.89
N GLU A 78 17.02 -10.54 -22.17
CA GLU A 78 18.31 -11.22 -22.39
C GLU A 78 18.22 -12.72 -22.08
N LYS A 79 17.45 -13.07 -21.05
CA LYS A 79 17.15 -14.44 -20.65
C LYS A 79 15.70 -14.56 -20.16
N PRO A 80 14.83 -15.36 -20.83
CA PRO A 80 13.46 -15.57 -20.39
C PRO A 80 13.40 -15.98 -18.92
N GLY A 81 12.56 -15.29 -18.15
CA GLY A 81 12.37 -15.52 -16.72
C GLY A 81 11.05 -16.25 -16.47
N THR A 82 11.11 -17.57 -16.23
CA THR A 82 9.92 -18.40 -16.00
C THR A 82 9.21 -18.11 -14.68
N SER A 83 9.86 -17.41 -13.74
CA SER A 83 9.33 -17.12 -12.41
C SER A 83 8.00 -16.37 -12.42
N MET A 84 7.78 -15.49 -13.40
CA MET A 84 6.51 -14.78 -13.53
C MET A 84 5.40 -15.66 -14.10
N VAL A 85 5.72 -16.48 -15.11
CA VAL A 85 4.80 -17.47 -15.67
C VAL A 85 4.35 -18.42 -14.56
N LEU A 86 5.28 -18.96 -13.78
CA LEU A 86 5.00 -19.83 -12.64
C LEU A 86 4.06 -19.18 -11.63
N LYS A 87 4.28 -17.90 -11.27
CA LYS A 87 3.41 -17.18 -10.34
C LYS A 87 1.98 -17.00 -10.86
N PHE A 88 1.80 -16.80 -12.16
CA PHE A 88 0.45 -16.76 -12.74
C PHE A 88 -0.20 -18.14 -12.70
N LEU A 89 0.51 -19.19 -13.14
CA LEU A 89 -0.01 -20.55 -13.14
C LEU A 89 -0.37 -21.05 -11.73
N GLN A 90 0.36 -20.63 -10.70
CA GLN A 90 0.03 -20.88 -9.29
C GLN A 90 -1.35 -20.35 -8.89
N LEU A 91 -1.90 -19.34 -9.58
CA LEU A 91 -3.26 -18.84 -9.32
C LEU A 91 -4.35 -19.83 -9.74
N LEU A 92 -4.04 -20.78 -10.61
CA LEU A 92 -4.98 -21.83 -11.01
C LEU A 92 -5.22 -22.84 -9.89
N GLU A 93 -4.31 -22.89 -8.90
CA GLU A 93 -4.38 -23.76 -7.72
C GLU A 93 -5.03 -23.05 -6.51
N ILE A 94 -5.45 -21.80 -6.68
CA ILE A 94 -6.09 -21.01 -5.62
C ILE A 94 -7.59 -21.27 -5.57
N SER A 95 -8.15 -21.28 -4.36
CA SER A 95 -9.60 -21.41 -4.12
C SER A 95 -10.42 -20.47 -5.01
N LYS A 96 -11.42 -21.06 -5.69
CA LYS A 96 -12.35 -20.34 -6.56
C LYS A 96 -13.19 -19.29 -5.81
N LYS A 97 -13.37 -19.45 -4.49
CA LYS A 97 -14.09 -18.48 -3.64
C LYS A 97 -13.35 -17.16 -3.52
N SER A 98 -12.02 -17.23 -3.52
CA SER A 98 -11.15 -16.09 -3.24
C SER A 98 -10.56 -15.45 -4.50
N VAL A 99 -10.61 -16.15 -5.65
CA VAL A 99 -9.97 -15.69 -6.90
C VAL A 99 -10.47 -14.33 -7.39
N GLY A 100 -11.73 -13.99 -7.12
CA GLY A 100 -12.35 -12.71 -7.49
C GLY A 100 -11.81 -11.50 -6.73
N LEU A 101 -11.09 -11.73 -5.63
CA LEU A 101 -10.45 -10.70 -4.80
C LEU A 101 -9.06 -10.31 -5.33
N ILE A 102 -8.51 -11.07 -6.28
CA ILE A 102 -7.12 -10.99 -6.70
C ILE A 102 -6.95 -10.04 -7.88
N GLY A 103 -6.04 -9.07 -7.75
CA GLY A 103 -5.69 -8.15 -8.82
C GLY A 103 -4.20 -7.86 -8.95
N PHE A 104 -3.89 -7.00 -9.92
CA PHE A 104 -2.60 -6.34 -9.99
C PHE A 104 -2.52 -5.21 -8.95
N LYS A 105 -1.30 -4.87 -8.53
CA LYS A 105 -1.08 -3.70 -7.67
C LYS A 105 -1.59 -2.44 -8.39
N GLY A 106 -2.48 -1.69 -7.75
CA GLY A 106 -3.10 -0.48 -8.31
C GLY A 106 -4.44 -0.71 -9.03
N GLN A 107 -4.94 -1.94 -9.10
CA GLN A 107 -6.32 -2.21 -9.54
C GLN A 107 -7.29 -2.17 -8.35
N ASP A 108 -8.59 -2.04 -8.63
CA ASP A 108 -9.70 -2.18 -7.68
C ASP A 108 -9.89 -3.64 -7.25
N LYS A 109 -8.88 -4.17 -6.56
CA LYS A 109 -8.88 -5.50 -5.96
C LYS A 109 -8.13 -5.45 -4.64
N PRO A 110 -8.68 -6.05 -3.57
CA PRO A 110 -8.11 -5.88 -2.24
C PRO A 110 -6.79 -6.63 -2.03
N ILE A 111 -6.47 -7.64 -2.84
CA ILE A 111 -5.25 -8.43 -2.68
C ILE A 111 -4.44 -8.56 -3.97
N THR A 112 -3.13 -8.36 -3.87
CA THR A 112 -2.24 -8.53 -5.03
C THR A 112 -2.00 -10.01 -5.33
N PHE A 113 -1.97 -10.38 -6.60
CA PHE A 113 -1.72 -11.78 -6.99
C PHE A 113 -0.39 -12.33 -6.47
N SER A 114 0.62 -11.46 -6.29
CA SER A 114 1.91 -11.86 -5.75
C SER A 114 1.85 -12.31 -4.28
N THR A 115 0.88 -11.77 -3.53
CA THR A 115 0.56 -12.18 -2.15
C THR A 115 -0.18 -13.51 -2.13
N VAL A 116 -1.04 -13.78 -3.11
CA VAL A 116 -1.82 -15.04 -3.13
C VAL A 116 -1.04 -16.21 -3.69
N ALA A 117 -0.16 -15.97 -4.66
CA ALA A 117 0.64 -17.02 -5.30
C ALA A 117 1.53 -17.81 -4.30
N ILE A 118 1.90 -17.23 -3.16
CA ILE A 118 2.66 -17.95 -2.12
C ILE A 118 1.81 -19.00 -1.37
N LEU A 119 0.48 -18.96 -1.50
CA LEU A 119 -0.45 -19.85 -0.81
C LEU A 119 -0.79 -21.12 -1.62
N HIS A 120 -0.37 -21.24 -2.89
CA HIS A 120 -0.81 -22.31 -3.81
C HIS A 120 -0.65 -23.74 -3.27
N LYS A 121 0.33 -23.99 -2.39
CA LYS A 121 0.59 -25.32 -1.81
C LYS A 121 -0.22 -25.63 -0.55
N LEU A 122 -0.97 -24.67 -0.03
CA LEU A 122 -1.78 -24.87 1.17
C LEU A 122 -3.13 -25.52 0.81
N PRO A 123 -3.75 -26.25 1.73
CA PRO A 123 -5.16 -26.64 1.65
C PRO A 123 -6.07 -25.45 1.33
N LEU A 124 -7.12 -25.66 0.55
CA LEU A 124 -7.98 -24.57 0.05
C LEU A 124 -8.66 -23.78 1.17
N ASP A 125 -9.04 -24.45 2.26
CA ASP A 125 -9.62 -23.82 3.45
C ASP A 125 -8.61 -22.91 4.17
N GLU A 126 -7.34 -23.31 4.21
CA GLU A 126 -6.27 -22.48 4.77
C GLU A 126 -5.94 -21.28 3.88
N GLN A 127 -5.96 -21.47 2.55
CA GLN A 127 -5.85 -20.37 1.61
C GLN A 127 -6.94 -19.33 1.84
N ASP A 128 -8.20 -19.77 1.95
CA ASP A 128 -9.36 -18.90 2.16
C ASP A 128 -9.28 -18.16 3.52
N GLN A 129 -8.83 -18.83 4.58
CA GLN A 129 -8.59 -18.20 5.89
C GLN A 129 -7.56 -17.07 5.83
N ILE A 130 -6.41 -17.32 5.20
CA ILE A 130 -5.35 -16.30 5.07
C ILE A 130 -5.83 -15.15 4.18
N ILE A 131 -6.50 -15.43 3.05
CA ILE A 131 -7.00 -14.39 2.16
C ILE A 131 -8.05 -13.53 2.88
N SER A 132 -8.93 -14.14 3.66
CA SER A 132 -9.91 -13.42 4.47
C SER A 132 -9.23 -12.48 5.47
N ALA A 133 -8.20 -12.96 6.19
CA ALA A 133 -7.41 -12.14 7.10
C ALA A 133 -6.68 -10.99 6.38
N VAL A 134 -6.11 -11.24 5.19
CA VAL A 134 -5.47 -10.19 4.38
C VAL A 134 -6.45 -9.07 4.04
N VAL A 135 -7.67 -9.40 3.64
CA VAL A 135 -8.68 -8.40 3.30
C VAL A 135 -9.16 -7.66 4.55
N LYS A 136 -9.45 -8.39 5.63
CA LYS A 136 -10.00 -7.83 6.87
C LYS A 136 -8.99 -6.92 7.58
N ASP A 137 -7.77 -7.42 7.77
CA ASP A 137 -6.73 -6.80 8.60
C ASP A 137 -5.66 -6.07 7.76
N LYS A 138 -5.92 -5.89 6.45
CA LYS A 138 -5.06 -5.21 5.48
C LYS A 138 -3.61 -5.72 5.52
N LEU A 139 -3.44 -7.04 5.51
CA LEU A 139 -2.13 -7.65 5.65
C LEU A 139 -1.26 -7.49 4.39
N SER A 140 0.01 -7.19 4.60
CA SER A 140 1.02 -7.12 3.55
C SER A 140 1.44 -8.52 3.09
N ARG A 141 2.21 -8.59 2.00
CA ARG A 141 2.81 -9.85 1.55
C ARG A 141 3.80 -10.42 2.57
N ASP A 142 4.47 -9.56 3.32
CA ASP A 142 5.45 -9.96 4.32
C ASP A 142 4.75 -10.51 5.56
N ASP A 143 3.64 -9.88 5.98
CA ASP A 143 2.79 -10.40 7.05
C ASP A 143 2.31 -11.83 6.75
N VAL A 144 1.89 -12.09 5.50
CA VAL A 144 1.50 -13.45 5.08
C VAL A 144 2.68 -14.42 5.16
N ARG A 145 3.90 -14.00 4.81
CA ARG A 145 5.09 -14.85 4.98
C ARG A 145 5.37 -15.10 6.45
N ASP A 146 5.19 -14.08 7.30
CA ASP A 146 5.43 -14.19 8.74
C ASP A 146 4.42 -15.10 9.40
N ILE A 147 3.14 -15.07 8.99
CA ILE A 147 2.13 -16.06 9.39
C ILE A 147 2.61 -17.48 9.07
N LEU A 148 3.04 -17.73 7.82
CA LEU A 148 3.49 -19.06 7.39
C LEU A 148 4.76 -19.51 8.12
N ASN A 149 5.72 -18.60 8.31
CA ASN A 149 6.97 -18.85 9.00
C ASN A 149 6.74 -19.12 10.50
N TYR A 150 5.91 -18.31 11.16
CA TYR A 150 5.54 -18.48 12.56
C TYR A 150 4.84 -19.81 12.78
N ARG A 151 3.85 -20.14 11.93
CA ARG A 151 3.16 -21.44 11.99
C ARG A 151 4.14 -22.60 11.86
N LYS A 152 5.04 -22.54 10.88
CA LYS A 152 6.04 -23.59 10.66
C LYS A 152 7.03 -23.73 11.82
N LYS A 153 7.50 -22.60 12.38
CA LYS A 153 8.46 -22.57 13.48
C LYS A 153 7.86 -23.09 14.78
N ASN A 154 6.64 -22.66 15.10
CA ASN A 154 5.97 -22.97 16.37
C ASN A 154 5.04 -24.19 16.29
N LYS A 155 4.85 -24.77 15.10
CA LYS A 155 3.94 -25.91 14.84
C LYS A 155 2.53 -25.70 15.41
N CYS A 156 2.02 -24.47 15.30
CA CYS A 156 0.70 -24.11 15.80
C CYS A 156 -0.38 -24.19 14.71
N GLU A 157 -1.62 -24.03 15.11
CA GLU A 157 -2.74 -23.86 14.18
C GLU A 157 -2.62 -22.55 13.40
N LEU A 158 -3.14 -22.55 12.17
CA LEU A 158 -3.11 -21.39 11.29
C LEU A 158 -3.79 -20.17 11.95
N LYS A 159 -4.93 -20.38 12.61
CA LYS A 159 -5.67 -19.33 13.29
C LYS A 159 -4.80 -18.62 14.33
N SER A 160 -4.08 -19.37 15.16
CA SER A 160 -3.17 -18.80 16.17
C SER A 160 -2.01 -18.02 15.53
N ALA A 161 -1.49 -18.48 14.39
CA ALA A 161 -0.44 -17.76 13.67
C ALA A 161 -0.96 -16.43 13.07
N ILE A 162 -2.19 -16.43 12.54
CA ILE A 162 -2.85 -15.21 12.05
C ILE A 162 -3.04 -14.23 13.22
N GLU A 163 -3.65 -14.69 14.32
CA GLU A 163 -3.92 -13.86 15.50
C GLU A 163 -2.65 -13.24 16.08
N TYR A 164 -1.54 -13.99 16.14
CA TYR A 164 -0.26 -13.48 16.60
C TYR A 164 0.20 -12.29 15.77
N ILE A 165 0.23 -12.44 14.44
CA ILE A 165 0.70 -11.38 13.52
C ILE A 165 -0.26 -10.19 13.49
N THR A 166 -1.58 -10.42 13.59
CA THR A 166 -2.55 -9.32 13.62
C THR A 166 -2.52 -8.54 14.94
N ASN A 167 -2.27 -9.22 16.07
CA ASN A 167 -2.25 -8.58 17.39
C ASN A 167 -0.92 -7.87 17.67
N GLU A 168 0.20 -8.32 17.09
CA GLU A 168 1.47 -7.61 17.17
C GLU A 168 1.49 -6.31 16.36
N LYS A 169 0.58 -6.15 15.38
CA LYS A 169 0.34 -4.83 14.78
C LYS A 169 -0.28 -3.94 15.83
N VAL A 170 0.55 -3.15 16.52
CA VAL A 170 0.10 -1.90 17.12
C VAL A 170 -0.64 -1.16 15.99
N PRO A 171 -1.92 -0.78 16.16
CA PRO A 171 -2.61 0.05 15.18
C PRO A 171 -1.68 1.22 14.89
N THR A 172 -1.21 1.32 13.65
CA THR A 172 -0.35 2.44 13.27
C THR A 172 -1.23 3.67 13.37
N ALA A 173 -1.15 4.36 14.50
CA ALA A 173 -1.74 5.69 14.62
C ALA A 173 -0.94 6.55 13.64
N ILE A 174 -1.58 6.90 12.53
CA ILE A 174 -1.03 7.88 11.61
C ILE A 174 -1.11 9.21 12.34
N HIS A 175 0.00 9.58 12.96
CA HIS A 175 0.18 10.86 13.59
C HIS A 175 0.55 11.86 12.50
N TYR A 176 -0.30 12.85 12.27
CA TYR A 176 0.01 13.96 11.40
C TYR A 176 0.80 14.98 12.22
N GLN A 177 1.94 15.45 11.70
CA GLN A 177 2.80 16.40 12.39
C GLN A 177 2.93 17.67 11.57
N LEU A 178 2.62 18.81 12.19
CA LEU A 178 2.85 20.13 11.62
C LEU A 178 3.94 20.85 12.41
N ALA A 179 4.96 21.31 11.70
CA ALA A 179 5.99 22.16 12.25
C ALA A 179 5.61 23.64 12.04
N TYR A 180 5.66 24.41 13.11
CA TYR A 180 5.38 25.84 13.15
C TYR A 180 6.62 26.59 13.64
N ASN A 181 7.13 27.51 12.83
CA ASN A 181 8.18 28.42 13.27
C ASN A 181 7.55 29.53 14.10
N ILE A 182 7.89 29.61 15.39
CA ILE A 182 7.32 30.54 16.37
C ILE A 182 7.91 31.93 16.13
N PRO A 183 7.14 32.90 15.61
CA PRO A 183 7.64 34.26 15.48
C PRO A 183 7.68 34.95 16.85
N LYS A 184 8.51 36.02 16.95
CA LYS A 184 8.82 36.69 18.22
C LYS A 184 7.57 37.20 18.96
N ASN A 185 6.55 37.65 18.24
CA ASN A 185 5.26 38.07 18.81
C ASN A 185 4.55 36.92 19.53
N VAL A 186 4.53 35.73 18.93
CA VAL A 186 3.91 34.54 19.54
C VAL A 186 4.74 34.02 20.72
N MET A 187 6.07 34.12 20.64
CA MET A 187 6.95 33.75 21.76
C MET A 187 6.63 34.53 23.05
N VAL A 188 6.27 35.81 22.93
CA VAL A 188 5.84 36.63 24.08
C VAL A 188 4.52 36.11 24.66
N ILE A 189 3.57 35.72 23.82
CA ILE A 189 2.28 35.14 24.25
C ILE A 189 2.51 33.82 24.98
N LEU A 190 3.39 32.96 24.45
CA LEU A 190 3.71 31.66 25.08
C LEU A 190 4.32 31.84 26.47
N LYS A 191 5.22 32.83 26.65
CA LYS A 191 5.78 33.16 27.97
C LYS A 191 4.76 33.69 28.96
N ASN A 192 3.69 34.35 28.49
CA ASN A 192 2.58 34.76 29.37
C ASN A 192 1.73 33.57 29.84
N LEU A 193 1.80 32.42 29.16
CA LEU A 193 1.08 31.21 29.58
C LEU A 193 1.77 30.50 30.73
N SER A 194 3.10 30.40 30.75
CA SER A 194 3.90 29.88 31.87
C SER A 194 5.39 30.14 31.61
N ASP A 195 6.21 30.05 32.67
CA ASP A 195 7.67 30.04 32.58
C ASP A 195 8.24 28.65 32.22
N SER A 196 7.42 27.59 32.33
CA SER A 196 7.82 26.21 32.04
C SER A 196 7.28 25.75 30.68
N THR A 197 8.17 25.29 29.80
CA THR A 197 7.81 24.72 28.48
C THR A 197 6.76 23.61 28.58
N ASP A 198 6.94 22.67 29.50
CA ASP A 198 6.00 21.56 29.74
C ASP A 198 4.59 22.05 30.11
N GLU A 199 4.50 23.16 30.85
CA GLU A 199 3.21 23.75 31.20
C GLU A 199 2.59 24.50 30.02
N ILE A 200 3.40 25.19 29.21
CA ILE A 200 2.95 25.85 27.98
C ILE A 200 2.35 24.80 27.04
N GLU A 201 3.05 23.70 26.78
CA GLU A 201 2.58 22.61 25.91
C GLU A 201 1.21 22.06 26.36
N LYS A 202 1.07 21.78 27.67
CA LYS A 202 -0.21 21.31 28.25
C LYS A 202 -1.33 22.34 28.13
N LYS A 203 -1.03 23.62 28.32
CA LYS A 203 -2.02 24.71 28.19
C LYS A 203 -2.44 24.88 26.74
N LEU A 204 -1.51 24.81 25.80
CA LEU A 204 -1.80 24.89 24.36
C LEU A 204 -2.70 23.74 23.89
N ILE A 205 -2.43 22.50 24.31
CA ILE A 205 -3.31 21.37 23.98
C ILE A 205 -4.76 21.63 24.45
N LYS A 206 -4.93 22.19 25.65
CA LYS A 206 -6.24 22.57 26.18
C LYS A 206 -6.89 23.70 25.38
N ILE A 207 -6.13 24.71 24.95
CA ILE A 207 -6.62 25.82 24.13
C ILE A 207 -7.10 25.31 22.76
N ILE A 208 -6.30 24.49 22.08
CA ILE A 208 -6.67 23.89 20.79
C ILE A 208 -7.96 23.06 20.94
N HIS A 209 -8.03 22.23 21.98
CA HIS A 209 -9.23 21.45 22.24
C HIS A 209 -10.45 22.31 22.56
N ALA A 210 -10.28 23.39 23.35
CA ALA A 210 -11.37 24.30 23.69
C ALA A 210 -11.94 25.01 22.45
N LYS A 211 -11.06 25.48 21.56
CA LYS A 211 -11.41 26.22 20.33
C LYS A 211 -12.02 25.32 19.25
N LEU A 212 -11.39 24.18 18.97
CA LEU A 212 -11.74 23.34 17.82
C LEU A 212 -12.63 22.14 18.16
N LYS A 213 -12.80 21.84 19.46
CA LYS A 213 -13.47 20.60 19.95
C LYS A 213 -12.83 19.30 19.43
N LEU A 214 -11.65 19.39 18.84
CA LEU A 214 -10.87 18.27 18.32
C LEU A 214 -9.69 17.95 19.24
N ARG A 215 -9.21 16.71 19.18
CA ARG A 215 -8.11 16.24 20.03
C ARG A 215 -6.78 16.50 19.34
N CYS A 216 -5.98 17.39 19.93
CA CYS A 216 -4.54 17.45 19.69
C CYS A 216 -3.88 16.33 20.50
N GLU A 217 -2.98 15.57 19.89
CA GLU A 217 -2.35 14.41 20.54
C GLU A 217 -1.17 14.84 21.41
N SER A 218 -0.31 15.69 20.87
CA SER A 218 0.76 16.33 21.63
C SER A 218 1.21 17.63 20.97
N ILE A 219 1.85 18.49 21.76
CA ILE A 219 2.58 19.66 21.29
C ILE A 219 3.96 19.57 21.91
N SER A 220 5.00 19.81 21.12
CA SER A 220 6.38 19.89 21.61
C SER A 220 7.04 21.17 21.13
N ILE A 221 7.63 21.94 22.04
CA ILE A 221 8.29 23.21 21.75
C ILE A 221 9.79 23.05 21.89
N TYR A 222 10.52 23.31 20.80
CA TYR A 222 11.98 23.28 20.72
C TYR A 222 12.48 24.64 20.24
N ASP A 223 13.00 25.46 21.16
CA ASP A 223 13.48 26.82 20.88
C ASP A 223 12.46 27.65 20.10
N GLU A 224 12.69 27.88 18.80
CA GLU A 224 11.84 28.68 17.92
C GLU A 224 10.86 27.83 17.08
N VAL A 225 10.74 26.53 17.34
CA VAL A 225 9.87 25.62 16.59
C VAL A 225 8.88 24.91 17.51
N MET A 226 7.62 24.90 17.11
CA MET A 226 6.56 24.11 17.74
C MET A 226 6.12 22.99 16.81
N ILE A 227 6.09 21.76 17.31
CA ILE A 227 5.57 20.59 16.60
C ILE A 227 4.21 20.24 17.19
N ILE A 228 3.16 20.29 16.36
CA ILE A 228 1.81 19.88 16.73
C ILE A 228 1.54 18.51 16.13
N THR A 229 1.33 17.52 17.00
CA THR A 229 0.95 16.16 16.60
C THR A 229 -0.56 15.99 16.73
N MET A 230 -1.20 15.53 15.66
CA MET A 230 -2.65 15.49 15.53
C MET A 230 -3.18 14.24 14.83
N ASN A 231 -4.45 13.96 15.08
CA ASN A 231 -5.20 12.93 14.37
C ASN A 231 -5.66 13.42 12.98
N GLU A 232 -6.18 12.48 12.17
CA GLU A 232 -6.65 12.73 10.80
C GLU A 232 -7.74 13.81 10.71
N GLU A 233 -8.64 13.87 11.69
CA GLU A 233 -9.74 14.83 11.75
C GLU A 233 -9.24 16.27 11.90
N LEU A 234 -8.30 16.49 12.82
CA LEU A 234 -7.72 17.81 13.05
C LEU A 234 -6.82 18.21 11.87
N HIS A 235 -6.06 17.28 11.29
CA HIS A 235 -5.28 17.55 10.08
C HIS A 235 -6.15 17.96 8.89
N SER A 236 -7.23 17.21 8.65
CA SER A 236 -8.18 17.48 7.56
C SER A 236 -8.87 18.85 7.72
N LEU A 237 -9.06 19.33 8.96
CA LEU A 237 -9.57 20.67 9.22
C LEU A 237 -8.57 21.74 8.78
N PHE A 238 -7.29 21.58 9.14
CA PHE A 238 -6.24 22.52 8.72
C PHE A 238 -6.10 22.57 7.20
N GLU A 239 -6.10 21.42 6.51
CA GLU A 239 -6.04 21.38 5.04
C GLU A 239 -7.22 22.12 4.40
N LYS A 240 -8.44 21.91 4.90
CA LYS A 240 -9.63 22.62 4.42
C LYS A 240 -9.56 24.12 4.67
N GLU A 241 -9.09 24.54 5.84
CA GLU A 241 -8.92 25.97 6.12
C GLU A 241 -7.90 26.63 5.20
N MET A 242 -6.80 25.94 4.91
CA MET A 242 -5.79 26.41 3.96
C MET A 242 -6.34 26.53 2.54
N GLU A 243 -7.09 25.53 2.08
CA GLU A 243 -7.68 25.52 0.73
C GLU A 243 -8.76 26.60 0.57
N ILE A 244 -9.63 26.77 1.57
CA ILE A 244 -10.74 27.74 1.52
C ILE A 244 -10.26 29.17 1.71
N LYS A 245 -9.30 29.41 2.62
CA LYS A 245 -8.86 30.76 3.00
C LYS A 245 -7.55 31.19 2.35
N ASN A 246 -6.95 30.34 1.52
CA ASN A 246 -5.64 30.53 0.88
C ASN A 246 -4.54 30.93 1.90
N LEU A 247 -4.53 30.25 3.05
CA LEU A 247 -3.59 30.47 4.15
C LEU A 247 -2.49 29.40 4.14
N THR A 248 -1.34 29.74 4.71
CA THR A 248 -0.27 28.80 5.05
C THR A 248 -0.54 28.13 6.41
N TYR A 249 0.10 26.99 6.67
CA TYR A 249 0.06 26.33 7.98
C TYR A 249 0.45 27.26 9.13
N ASN A 250 1.45 28.12 8.91
CA ASN A 250 1.88 29.09 9.92
C ASN A 250 0.79 30.12 10.22
N GLU A 251 0.09 30.63 9.21
CA GLU A 251 -0.98 31.61 9.42
C GLU A 251 -2.21 30.98 10.09
N CYS A 252 -2.52 29.72 9.80
CA CYS A 252 -3.60 28.99 10.49
C CYS A 252 -3.27 28.80 11.98
N ILE A 253 -2.04 28.41 12.31
CA ILE A 253 -1.60 28.21 13.70
C ILE A 253 -1.48 29.56 14.42
N GLU A 254 -0.93 30.59 13.77
CA GLU A 254 -0.86 31.93 14.34
C GLU A 254 -2.25 32.47 14.65
N LYS A 255 -3.21 32.38 13.73
CA LYS A 255 -4.62 32.76 14.01
C LYS A 255 -5.22 31.96 15.16
N LEU A 256 -4.98 30.65 15.21
CA LEU A 256 -5.47 29.82 16.31
C LEU A 256 -4.93 30.28 17.68
N LEU A 257 -3.68 30.76 17.72
CA LEU A 257 -3.01 31.22 18.94
C LEU A 257 -3.26 32.70 19.26
N VAL A 258 -3.44 33.55 18.25
CA VAL A 258 -3.48 35.01 18.36
C VAL A 258 -4.90 35.56 18.28
N ASP A 259 -5.88 34.88 17.64
CA ASP A 259 -7.26 35.37 17.60
C ASP A 259 -7.82 35.49 19.02
N GLU A 260 -8.06 36.76 19.35
CA GLU A 260 -8.48 37.32 20.62
C GLU A 260 -9.87 36.80 21.00
N ASN A 261 -9.89 35.99 22.05
CA ASN A 261 -10.90 36.09 23.11
C ASN A 261 -10.27 35.45 24.35
N TYR A 262 -9.55 36.28 25.11
CA TYR A 262 -9.30 36.00 26.51
C TYR A 262 -10.65 36.04 27.24
N GLY A 263 -11.17 34.86 27.54
CA GLY A 263 -12.20 34.63 28.55
C GLY A 263 -11.60 33.83 29.68
#